data_AF-A0A4Y2R7Y0-F1
#
_entry.id   AF-A0A4Y2R7Y0-F1
#
_cell.length_a   1.000
_cell.length_b   1.000
_cell.length_c   1.000
_cell.angle_alpha   90.00
_cell.angle_beta   90.00
_cell.angle_gamma   90.00
#
_symmetry.space_group_name_H-M   'P 1'
#
loop_
_entity.id
_entity.type
_entity.pdbx_description
1 polymer ?
#
loop_
_entity_poly.entity_id
_entity_poly.type
_entity_poly.pdbx_seq_one_letter_code
_entity_poly.pdbx_strand_id
1 'polypeptide(L)'
;MPVVRFTITRQLMRLGRNEKICPDANHPCYTTADYPDYVISAERLVKHLYNNKIPLAIATSSKKKTYVLKTENHQELMSAFHHSVMSPDDTEVENGKPAPDVFLVCANRFEDKPSPEE
;
A
#
# COMPACT_ATOMS: atom_id res chain seq x y z
N MET A 1 -4.01 8.65 14.43
CA MET A 1 -2.76 8.58 13.60
C MET A 1 -3.09 8.35 12.12
N PRO A 2 -2.38 8.94 11.15
CA PRO A 2 -2.71 8.80 9.74
C PRO A 2 -2.38 7.39 9.24
N VAL A 3 -3.40 6.61 8.90
CA VAL A 3 -3.23 5.35 8.18
C VAL A 3 -2.78 5.69 6.76
N VAL A 4 -1.49 5.52 6.48
CA VAL A 4 -0.96 5.75 5.12
C VAL A 4 -1.49 4.62 4.21
N ARG A 5 -2.49 4.97 3.40
CA ARG A 5 -3.26 4.04 2.58
C ARG A 5 -2.48 3.63 1.32
N PHE A 6 -1.64 2.61 1.42
CA PHE A 6 -0.97 2.02 0.27
C PHE A 6 -1.84 0.97 -0.41
N THR A 7 -2.31 1.26 -1.63
CA THR A 7 -2.93 0.24 -2.49
C THR A 7 -1.81 -0.47 -3.25
N ILE A 8 -1.40 -1.64 -2.76
CA ILE A 8 -0.27 -2.42 -3.30
C ILE A 8 -0.37 -2.70 -4.81
N THR A 9 -1.56 -2.93 -5.33
CA THR A 9 -1.73 -3.51 -6.67
C THR A 9 -1.28 -2.63 -7.83
N ARG A 10 -1.23 -1.30 -7.65
CA ARG A 10 -0.75 -0.37 -8.69
C ARG A 10 0.65 0.17 -8.39
N GLN A 11 1.00 0.37 -7.12
CA GLN A 11 2.29 0.99 -6.76
C GLN A 11 3.46 0.00 -6.85
N LEU A 12 3.30 -1.24 -6.38
CA LEU A 12 4.36 -2.25 -6.37
C LEU A 12 4.71 -2.76 -7.76
N MET A 13 3.69 -3.00 -8.60
CA MET A 13 3.88 -3.37 -10.00
C MET A 13 4.59 -2.26 -10.80
N ARG A 14 4.60 -1.01 -10.33
CA ARG A 14 5.25 0.14 -10.96
C ARG A 14 6.66 0.39 -10.44
N LEU A 15 7.11 -0.29 -9.38
CA LEU A 15 8.48 -0.20 -8.91
C LEU A 15 9.41 -0.69 -10.03
N GLY A 16 10.18 0.23 -10.61
CA GLY A 16 11.10 -0.05 -11.72
C GLY A 16 10.56 0.18 -13.13
N ARG A 17 9.31 0.67 -13.31
CA ARG A 17 8.82 1.08 -14.64
C ARG A 17 8.92 2.60 -14.81
N ASN A 18 9.63 3.05 -15.85
CA ASN A 18 9.58 4.42 -16.36
C ASN A 18 8.22 4.69 -17.02
N GLU A 19 7.16 4.71 -16.22
CA GLU A 19 5.81 4.93 -16.71
C GLU A 19 5.57 6.42 -16.94
N LYS A 20 5.01 6.74 -18.11
CA LYS A 20 4.63 8.09 -18.50
C LYS A 20 3.37 8.50 -17.72
N ILE A 21 3.52 9.43 -16.80
CA ILE A 21 2.47 10.01 -15.97
C ILE A 21 1.99 11.30 -16.65
N CYS A 22 0.72 11.34 -17.03
CA CYS A 22 0.08 12.53 -17.59
C CYS A 22 -0.97 13.03 -16.59
N PRO A 23 -0.68 14.06 -15.78
CA PRO A 23 -1.56 14.48 -14.69
C PRO A 23 -2.86 15.12 -15.21
N ASP A 24 -2.81 15.90 -16.29
CA ASP A 24 -3.97 16.42 -17.02
C ASP A 24 -3.59 16.84 -18.45
N ALA A 25 -4.54 17.39 -19.22
CA ALA A 25 -4.35 17.79 -20.61
C ALA A 25 -3.48 19.05 -20.80
N ASN A 26 -3.25 19.83 -19.73
CA ASN A 26 -2.50 21.10 -19.77
C ASN A 26 -1.07 20.95 -19.25
N HIS A 27 -0.73 19.82 -18.65
CA HIS A 27 0.60 19.53 -18.13
C HIS A 27 1.33 18.49 -18.99
N PRO A 28 2.63 18.68 -19.28
CA PRO A 28 3.41 17.71 -20.01
C PRO A 28 3.48 16.41 -19.21
N CYS A 29 3.33 15.29 -19.92
CA CYS A 29 3.56 14.01 -19.29
C CYS A 29 5.02 13.87 -18.87
N TYR A 30 5.26 13.33 -17.69
CA TYR A 30 6.58 13.11 -17.12
C TYR A 30 6.78 11.65 -16.75
N THR A 31 8.02 11.23 -16.63
CA THR A 31 8.41 9.92 -16.11
C THR A 31 9.07 10.10 -14.75
N THR A 32 9.22 8.99 -14.02
CA THR A 32 10.00 8.97 -12.78
C THR A 32 11.46 9.39 -12.98
N ALA A 33 12.01 9.26 -14.19
CA ALA A 33 13.36 9.71 -14.53
C ALA A 33 13.48 11.25 -14.65
N ASP A 34 12.38 11.94 -14.98
CA ASP A 34 12.38 13.41 -15.14
C ASP A 34 12.42 14.13 -13.78
N TYR A 35 11.94 13.48 -12.71
CA TYR A 35 11.91 14.04 -11.36
C TYR A 35 12.30 12.99 -10.29
N PRO A 36 13.58 12.58 -10.25
CA PRO A 36 14.04 11.54 -9.33
C PRO A 36 13.88 11.95 -7.85
N ASP A 37 13.90 13.25 -7.57
CA ASP A 37 13.75 13.79 -6.21
C ASP A 37 12.29 13.96 -5.77
N TYR A 38 11.36 14.13 -6.72
CA TYR A 38 9.95 14.45 -6.45
C TYR A 38 9.08 13.20 -6.28
N VAL A 39 9.46 12.07 -6.89
CA VAL A 39 8.72 10.81 -6.72
C VAL A 39 9.37 10.01 -5.61
N ILE A 40 8.86 10.12 -4.38
CA ILE A 40 9.23 9.18 -3.32
C ILE A 40 8.77 7.77 -3.75
N SER A 41 9.71 6.85 -3.92
CA SER A 41 9.36 5.47 -4.21
C SER A 41 8.60 4.88 -3.01
N ALA A 42 7.63 3.99 -3.28
CA ALA A 42 6.90 3.32 -2.19
C ALA A 42 7.86 2.56 -1.28
N GLU A 43 8.93 1.99 -1.84
CA GLU A 43 10.00 1.34 -1.09
C GLU A 43 10.71 2.29 -0.11
N ARG A 44 11.11 3.48 -0.56
CA ARG A 44 11.79 4.47 0.29
C ARG A 44 10.91 4.88 1.46
N LEU A 45 9.62 5.10 1.21
CA LEU A 45 8.66 5.48 2.26
C LEU A 45 8.42 4.32 3.25
N VAL A 46 8.19 3.10 2.77
CA VAL A 46 8.02 1.94 3.65
C VAL A 46 9.27 1.70 4.50
N LYS A 47 10.47 1.74 3.91
CA LYS A 47 11.74 1.62 4.64
C LYS A 47 11.89 2.70 5.70
N HIS A 48 11.55 3.95 5.38
CA HIS A 48 11.60 5.06 6.33
C HIS A 48 10.66 4.85 7.52
N LEU A 49 9.40 4.48 7.27
CA LEU A 49 8.41 4.23 8.33
C LEU A 49 8.81 3.04 9.20
N TYR A 50 9.26 1.95 8.58
CA TYR A 50 9.75 0.75 9.27
C TYR A 50 10.95 1.06 10.18
N ASN A 51 11.95 1.81 9.67
CA ASN A 51 13.12 2.21 10.44
C ASN A 51 12.77 3.11 11.63
N ASN A 52 11.70 3.92 11.50
CA ASN A 52 11.15 4.73 12.59
C ASN A 52 10.16 3.97 13.49
N LYS A 53 10.10 2.63 13.39
CA LYS A 53 9.25 1.78 14.23
C LYS A 53 7.74 2.07 14.11
N ILE A 54 7.31 2.64 12.98
CA ILE A 54 5.88 2.87 12.72
C ILE A 54 5.27 1.57 12.16
N PRO A 55 4.25 0.98 12.81
CA PRO A 55 3.63 -0.25 12.32
C PRO A 55 2.96 -0.05 10.96
N LEU A 56 3.18 -0.99 10.03
CA LEU A 56 2.63 -0.95 8.67
C LEU A 56 1.80 -2.21 8.41
N ALA A 57 0.71 -2.06 7.65
CA ALA A 57 -0.08 -3.20 7.18
C ALA A 57 -0.66 -2.93 5.79
N ILE A 58 -1.10 -4.01 5.15
CA ILE A 58 -1.58 -4.00 3.76
C ILE A 58 -3.08 -4.26 3.74
N ALA A 59 -3.84 -3.40 3.07
CA ALA A 59 -5.27 -3.60 2.82
C ALA A 59 -5.55 -3.69 1.31
N THR A 60 -5.75 -4.91 0.79
CA THR A 60 -5.88 -5.17 -0.64
C THR A 60 -7.24 -5.78 -1.03
N SER A 61 -7.68 -5.49 -2.25
CA SER A 61 -8.86 -6.13 -2.87
C SER A 61 -8.46 -7.24 -3.86
N SER A 62 -7.16 -7.58 -3.94
CA SER A 62 -6.70 -8.72 -4.72
C SER A 62 -6.89 -10.03 -3.97
N LYS A 63 -7.22 -11.08 -4.71
CA LYS A 63 -7.25 -12.44 -4.20
C LYS A 63 -5.84 -12.89 -3.76
N LYS A 64 -5.77 -13.89 -2.86
CA LYS A 64 -4.53 -14.46 -2.33
C LYS A 64 -3.53 -14.85 -3.40
N LYS A 65 -3.97 -15.61 -4.40
CA LYS A 65 -3.11 -16.02 -5.52
C LYS A 65 -2.50 -14.83 -6.26
N THR A 66 -3.32 -13.83 -6.59
CA THR A 66 -2.88 -12.63 -7.32
C THR A 66 -1.94 -11.77 -6.51
N TYR A 67 -2.17 -11.65 -5.20
CA TYR A 67 -1.28 -10.93 -4.30
C TYR A 67 0.09 -11.59 -4.23
N VAL A 68 0.14 -12.91 -4.01
CA VAL A 68 1.42 -13.65 -3.94
C VAL A 68 2.24 -13.39 -5.21
N LEU A 69 1.63 -13.55 -6.39
CA LEU A 69 2.28 -13.25 -7.68
C LEU A 69 2.78 -11.79 -7.79
N LYS A 70 2.00 -10.81 -7.32
CA LYS A 70 2.40 -9.39 -7.35
C LYS A 70 3.53 -9.05 -6.38
N THR A 71 3.75 -9.88 -5.38
CA THR A 71 4.71 -9.63 -4.29
C THR A 71 5.92 -10.55 -4.33
N GLU A 72 5.96 -11.55 -5.20
CA GLU A 72 7.01 -12.57 -5.25
C GLU A 72 8.42 -11.98 -5.35
N ASN A 73 8.59 -10.89 -6.10
CA ASN A 73 9.87 -10.19 -6.30
C ASN A 73 10.14 -9.08 -5.27
N HIS A 74 9.28 -8.93 -4.26
CA HIS A 74 9.32 -7.84 -3.28
C HIS A 74 9.25 -8.35 -1.84
N GLN A 75 9.71 -9.57 -1.57
CA GLN A 75 9.61 -10.20 -0.24
C GLN A 75 10.30 -9.39 0.86
N GLU A 76 11.44 -8.78 0.57
CA GLU A 76 12.14 -7.87 1.51
C GLU A 76 11.28 -6.65 1.85
N LEU A 77 10.54 -6.11 0.88
CA LEU A 77 9.62 -5.00 1.17
C LEU A 77 8.42 -5.48 1.97
N MET A 78 7.91 -6.68 1.68
CA MET A 78 6.73 -7.23 2.34
C MET A 78 7.01 -7.61 3.81
N SER A 79 8.25 -7.95 4.16
CA SER A 79 8.64 -8.26 5.54
C SER A 79 8.59 -7.04 6.47
N ALA A 80 8.54 -5.81 5.93
CA ALA A 80 8.36 -4.59 6.72
C ALA A 80 6.91 -4.40 7.23
N PHE A 81 5.95 -5.16 6.69
CA PHE A 81 4.55 -5.06 7.08
C PHE A 81 4.21 -6.10 8.15
N HIS A 82 3.53 -5.68 9.21
CA HIS A 82 3.08 -6.52 10.30
C HIS A 82 2.11 -7.61 9.82
N HIS A 83 1.14 -7.25 8.98
CA HIS A 83 0.16 -8.17 8.44
C HIS A 83 -0.43 -7.66 7.11
N SER A 84 -1.19 -8.52 6.44
CA SER A 84 -1.92 -8.21 5.22
C SER A 84 -3.36 -8.69 5.31
N VAL A 85 -4.30 -7.84 4.91
CA VAL A 85 -5.74 -8.12 4.81
C VAL A 85 -6.14 -8.12 3.34
N MET A 86 -6.80 -9.19 2.93
CA MET A 86 -7.10 -9.46 1.53
C MET A 86 -8.60 -9.64 1.40
N SER A 87 -9.31 -8.57 1.05
CA SER A 87 -10.79 -8.52 1.11
C SER A 87 -11.50 -9.74 0.50
N PRO A 88 -11.08 -10.32 -0.64
CA PRO A 88 -11.75 -11.50 -1.19
C PRO A 88 -11.51 -12.82 -0.42
N ASP A 89 -10.50 -12.89 0.43
CA ASP A 89 -10.06 -14.11 1.13
C ASP A 89 -10.14 -13.97 2.66
N ASP A 90 -10.59 -12.83 3.17
CA ASP A 90 -10.60 -12.49 4.59
C ASP A 90 -12.03 -12.49 5.12
N THR A 91 -12.35 -13.43 6.02
CA THR A 91 -13.71 -13.66 6.52
C THR A 91 -14.23 -12.53 7.39
N GLU A 92 -13.35 -11.68 7.93
CA GLU A 92 -13.74 -10.49 8.70
C GLU A 92 -14.15 -9.32 7.79
N VAL A 93 -13.90 -9.41 6.48
CA VAL A 93 -14.27 -8.39 5.50
C VAL A 93 -15.56 -8.80 4.80
N GLU A 94 -16.69 -8.27 5.27
CA GLU A 94 -18.00 -8.59 4.71
C GLU A 94 -18.23 -7.88 3.35
N ASN A 95 -17.86 -6.61 3.27
CA ASN A 95 -18.07 -5.79 2.07
C ASN A 95 -16.73 -5.35 1.47
N GLY A 96 -16.54 -5.67 0.19
CA GLY A 96 -15.40 -5.16 -0.57
C GLY A 96 -15.45 -3.63 -0.76
N LYS A 97 -14.32 -3.05 -1.19
CA LYS A 97 -14.26 -1.62 -1.54
C LYS A 97 -15.37 -1.29 -2.56
N PRO A 98 -16.07 -0.14 -2.44
CA PRO A 98 -15.67 1.05 -1.68
C PRO A 98 -16.01 1.04 -0.18
N ALA A 99 -16.64 -0.02 0.34
CA ALA A 99 -16.90 -0.15 1.78
C ALA A 99 -15.59 -0.08 2.61
N PRO A 100 -15.64 0.45 3.84
CA PRO A 100 -14.46 0.68 4.66
C PRO A 100 -13.91 -0.59 5.32
N ASP A 101 -14.64 -1.70 5.27
CA ASP A 101 -14.43 -2.93 6.04
C ASP A 101 -12.98 -3.41 6.01
N VAL A 102 -12.37 -3.51 4.82
CA VAL A 102 -10.97 -3.95 4.68
C VAL A 102 -9.96 -3.04 5.39
N PHE A 103 -10.25 -1.75 5.50
CA PHE A 103 -9.41 -0.80 6.24
C PHE A 103 -9.63 -0.92 7.75
N LEU A 104 -10.88 -1.12 8.17
CA LEU A 104 -11.25 -1.30 9.58
C LEU A 104 -10.68 -2.61 10.13
N VAL A 105 -10.84 -3.72 9.42
CA VAL A 105 -10.24 -5.02 9.77
C VAL A 105 -8.73 -4.91 9.85
N CYS A 106 -8.09 -4.25 8.88
CA CYS A 106 -6.64 -4.04 8.89
C CYS A 106 -6.18 -3.19 10.08
N ALA A 107 -6.86 -2.09 10.40
CA ALA A 107 -6.57 -1.30 11.58
C ALA A 107 -6.79 -2.11 12.87
N ASN A 108 -7.84 -2.93 12.92
CA ASN A 108 -8.22 -3.73 14.08
C ASN A 108 -7.26 -4.88 14.40
N ARG A 109 -6.34 -5.23 13.51
CA ARG A 109 -5.32 -6.26 13.75
C ARG A 109 -4.04 -5.72 14.39
N PHE A 110 -3.92 -4.41 14.56
CA PHE A 110 -2.88 -3.84 15.41
C PHE A 110 -3.31 -3.91 16.88
N GLU A 111 -2.36 -4.20 17.77
CA GLU A 111 -2.59 -4.27 19.22
C GLU A 111 -2.82 -2.87 19.81
N ASP A 112 -2.04 -1.89 19.37
CA ASP A 112 -2.04 -0.51 19.87
C ASP A 112 -2.96 0.37 18.99
N LYS A 113 -4.26 0.25 19.20
CA LYS A 113 -5.28 0.98 18.42
C LYS A 113 -5.50 2.36 19.02
N PRO A 114 -5.31 3.45 18.26
CA PRO A 114 -5.71 4.77 18.72
C PRO A 114 -7.23 4.82 18.92
N SER A 115 -7.67 5.50 19.97
CA SER A 115 -9.08 5.81 20.21
C SER A 115 -9.66 6.56 19.00
N PRO A 116 -10.86 6.23 18.50
CA PRO A 116 -11.53 7.00 17.45
C PRO A 116 -11.83 8.46 17.82
N GLU A 117 -11.67 8.85 19.09
CA GLU A 117 -12.02 10.16 19.64
C GLU A 117 -10.86 11.19 19.63
N GLU A 118 -9.69 10.83 19.10
CA GLU A 118 -8.48 11.68 19.01
C GLU A 118 -8.23 12.25 17.60
#